data_AF-A0AAP1MR75-F1
#
_entry.id   AF-A0AAP1MR75-F1
#
_cell.length_a   1.000
_cell.length_b   1.000
_cell.length_c   1.000
_cell.angle_alpha   90.00
_cell.angle_beta   90.00
_cell.angle_gamma   90.00
#
_symmetry.space_group_name_H-M   'P 1'
#
loop_
_entity.id
_entity.type
_entity.pdbx_description
1 polymer ?
#
loop_
_entity_poly.entity_id
_entity_poly.type
_entity_poly.pdbx_seq_one_letter_code
_entity_poly.pdbx_strand_id
1 'polypeptide(L)'
;MLVKETLYTPYNGAVLLENPLLNKGLAFTEGERTAFNLQGLLPHNVETIEEQTERAWKQFSEFKRDISRHIYLRNIQDTNETLFYHLLRRHMKEMLPVIYTPTVGEACEHFSEIYRRGRGLFISWPNRHHIDEMLQGFSRNDIQVIVVTDGERILGLGDQGIGGMGIPIGKLSLYTACGGIHPAATLPVMLDVGTNNAKLLEDPLYMGWRHPRINDDQYMEFMDMFVDAVKRRWPHVLLQFEDFAQKNASRLLNRYRNQLCCFNDDIQGTAAVTTGTLIAAAAVAGTRMRDQRVVFLGGGSAGCGIAEKIIALMVDDGLSEEEARSKVFMVDRFGLLTDEMPNLLDFQQRLVTPRDTTAHWDVTSANLSLMDVVRNVHPTVLIGVSGQPGLFSEEIIKEMHRHCPRPIVMPLSNPTSRAEAQPKELLEWTQGNALIATGSPFEPVFCQGATYDIAQCNNAYIFPGLGLGILATKAERVTEAMLITCSKTLAAHSPLATTGKGGLLPPVEEIEMISRAIALDVALVAQAEGVAAKLSEEELIANIDKTFWHARYTSYKRSSL
;
A
#
# COMPACT_ATOMS: atom_id res chain seq x y z
N MET A 1 -12.47 32.98 -2.80
CA MET A 1 -11.36 33.49 -3.63
C MET A 1 -10.17 32.60 -3.39
N LEU A 2 -9.77 31.77 -4.37
CA LEU A 2 -8.54 30.98 -4.25
C LEU A 2 -7.36 31.97 -4.16
N VAL A 3 -6.69 32.00 -3.01
CA VAL A 3 -5.42 32.71 -2.87
C VAL A 3 -4.50 32.17 -3.97
N LYS A 4 -4.11 33.02 -4.92
CA LYS A 4 -3.12 32.64 -5.94
C LYS A 4 -1.77 32.52 -5.22
N GLU A 5 -1.47 31.31 -4.75
CA GLU A 5 -0.14 30.99 -4.20
C GLU A 5 0.92 31.37 -5.24
N THR A 6 1.81 32.26 -4.82
CA THR A 6 2.97 32.67 -5.60
C THR A 6 4.20 32.08 -4.94
N LEU A 7 4.91 31.20 -5.65
CA LEU A 7 6.16 30.64 -5.16
C LEU A 7 7.32 31.58 -5.51
N TYR A 8 8.20 31.78 -4.54
CA TYR A 8 9.43 32.53 -4.73
C TYR A 8 10.58 31.56 -4.91
N THR A 9 11.35 31.72 -5.98
CA THR A 9 12.49 30.84 -6.25
C THR A 9 13.70 31.64 -6.77
N PRO A 10 14.92 31.29 -6.35
CA PRO A 10 16.13 31.92 -6.88
C PRO A 10 16.59 31.30 -8.21
N TYR A 11 16.11 30.09 -8.54
CA TYR A 11 16.52 29.37 -9.74
C TYR A 11 16.02 30.06 -11.01
N ASN A 12 16.85 30.05 -12.05
CA ASN A 12 16.57 30.64 -13.36
C ASN A 12 17.33 29.88 -14.47
N GLY A 13 16.98 30.13 -15.73
CA GLY A 13 17.62 29.47 -16.88
C GLY A 13 17.49 27.95 -16.82
N ALA A 14 18.56 27.26 -17.24
CA ALA A 14 18.61 25.80 -17.26
C ALA A 14 18.36 25.15 -15.88
N VAL A 15 18.87 25.75 -14.80
CA VAL A 15 18.72 25.21 -13.44
C VAL A 15 17.24 25.14 -13.02
N LEU A 16 16.42 26.11 -13.43
CA LEU A 16 14.98 26.07 -13.17
C LEU A 16 14.28 24.98 -13.99
N LEU A 17 14.71 24.78 -15.25
CA LEU A 17 14.16 23.74 -16.14
C LEU A 17 14.56 22.33 -15.72
N GLU A 18 15.71 22.17 -15.07
CA GLU A 18 16.21 20.88 -14.58
C GLU A 18 15.61 20.47 -13.23
N ASN A 19 14.96 21.40 -12.51
CA ASN A 19 14.31 21.13 -11.23
C ASN A 19 12.88 20.60 -11.45
N PRO A 20 12.57 19.31 -11.21
CA PRO A 20 11.28 18.73 -11.60
C PRO A 20 10.08 19.28 -10.83
N LEU A 21 10.29 19.72 -9.58
CA LEU A 21 9.24 20.32 -8.76
C LEU A 21 8.82 21.70 -9.26
N LEU A 22 9.74 22.42 -9.88
CA LEU A 22 9.52 23.79 -10.32
C LEU A 22 9.29 23.88 -11.83
N ASN A 23 9.86 22.97 -12.62
CA ASN A 23 9.74 23.01 -14.06
C ASN A 23 8.28 22.88 -14.51
N LYS A 24 7.86 23.81 -15.38
CA LYS A 24 6.53 23.80 -16.03
C LYS A 24 6.60 23.42 -17.50
N GLY A 25 7.80 23.16 -18.03
CA GLY A 25 8.03 23.01 -19.47
C GLY A 25 7.48 24.20 -20.25
N LEU A 26 6.64 23.95 -21.26
CA LEU A 26 6.04 25.00 -22.08
C LEU A 26 4.98 25.84 -21.35
N ALA A 27 4.57 25.47 -20.14
CA ALA A 27 3.56 26.20 -19.38
C ALA A 27 4.12 27.38 -18.56
N PHE A 28 5.42 27.67 -18.67
CA PHE A 28 5.93 28.98 -18.25
C PHE A 28 5.32 30.08 -19.12
N THR A 29 4.68 31.05 -18.46
CA THR A 29 4.08 32.22 -19.14
C THR A 29 5.17 33.11 -19.75
N GLU A 30 4.83 33.97 -20.71
CA GLU A 30 5.78 34.93 -21.29
C GLU A 30 6.47 35.82 -20.24
N GLY A 31 5.71 36.24 -19.23
CA GLY A 31 6.24 37.01 -18.10
C GLY A 31 7.26 36.23 -17.28
N GLU A 32 6.97 34.96 -16.97
CA GLU A 32 7.91 34.06 -16.28
C GLU A 32 9.13 33.76 -17.15
N ARG A 33 8.96 33.48 -18.45
CA ARG A 33 10.08 33.23 -19.36
C ARG A 33 11.04 34.41 -19.41
N THR A 34 10.53 35.63 -19.40
CA THR A 34 11.35 36.85 -19.32
C THR A 34 12.02 37.00 -17.96
N ALA A 35 11.26 36.86 -16.87
CA ALA A 35 11.78 37.07 -15.50
C ALA A 35 12.84 36.04 -15.08
N PHE A 36 12.75 34.82 -15.60
CA PHE A 36 13.62 33.69 -15.27
C PHE A 36 14.62 33.34 -16.38
N ASN A 37 14.83 34.21 -17.37
CA ASN A 37 15.80 34.00 -18.46
C ASN A 37 15.59 32.68 -19.23
N LEU A 38 14.35 32.35 -19.58
CA LEU A 38 13.99 31.13 -20.30
C LEU A 38 13.77 31.35 -21.81
N GLN A 39 13.79 32.60 -22.27
CA GLN A 39 13.67 32.91 -23.70
C GLN A 39 14.78 32.23 -24.51
N GLY A 40 14.40 31.57 -25.60
CA GLY A 40 15.32 30.78 -26.44
C GLY A 40 15.63 29.37 -25.91
N LEU A 41 15.31 29.06 -24.64
CA LEU A 41 15.46 27.71 -24.08
C LEU A 41 14.22 26.83 -24.32
N LEU A 42 13.08 27.44 -24.61
CA LEU A 42 11.80 26.77 -24.84
C LEU A 42 11.23 27.18 -26.21
N PRO A 43 10.52 26.25 -26.90
CA PRO A 43 9.65 26.58 -28.03
C PRO A 43 8.75 27.79 -27.77
N HIS A 44 8.43 28.55 -28.83
CA HIS A 44 7.67 29.80 -28.73
C HIS A 44 6.29 29.62 -28.08
N ASN A 45 5.57 28.54 -28.40
CA ASN A 45 4.21 28.34 -27.88
C ASN A 45 4.20 28.18 -26.35
N VAL A 46 3.24 28.83 -25.69
CA VAL A 46 2.93 28.62 -24.27
C VAL A 46 1.76 27.64 -24.19
N GLU A 47 1.91 26.59 -23.40
CA GLU A 47 0.88 25.56 -23.22
C GLU A 47 0.20 25.68 -21.86
N THR A 48 -1.03 25.19 -21.80
CA THR A 48 -1.74 24.88 -20.56
C THR A 48 -1.30 23.52 -20.01
N ILE A 49 -1.60 23.23 -18.74
CA ILE A 49 -1.30 21.92 -18.16
C ILE A 49 -2.15 20.82 -18.82
N GLU A 50 -3.35 21.18 -19.28
CA GLU A 50 -4.27 20.30 -20.01
C GLU A 50 -3.69 19.89 -21.37
N GLU A 51 -3.15 20.83 -22.15
CA GLU A 51 -2.49 20.54 -23.44
C GLU A 51 -1.25 19.65 -23.25
N GLN A 52 -0.45 19.91 -22.21
CA GLN A 52 0.69 19.08 -21.86
C GLN A 52 0.26 17.66 -21.47
N THR A 53 -0.84 17.55 -20.72
CA THR A 53 -1.41 16.27 -20.28
C THR A 53 -1.90 15.46 -21.46
N GLU A 54 -2.62 16.07 -22.40
CA GLU A 54 -3.08 15.41 -23.62
C GLU A 54 -1.90 14.91 -24.47
N ARG A 55 -0.84 15.71 -24.61
CA ARG A 55 0.37 15.27 -25.33
C ARG A 55 1.08 14.13 -24.61
N ALA A 56 1.15 14.15 -23.28
CA ALA A 56 1.76 13.08 -22.51
C ALA A 56 0.93 11.79 -22.58
N TRP A 57 -0.40 11.90 -22.54
CA TRP A 57 -1.33 10.79 -22.68
C TRP A 57 -1.20 10.08 -24.03
N LYS A 58 -1.08 10.84 -25.13
CA LYS A 58 -0.84 10.26 -26.47
C LYS A 58 0.43 9.43 -26.53
N GLN A 59 1.55 9.97 -26.04
CA GLN A 59 2.83 9.25 -25.97
C GLN A 59 2.74 8.00 -25.07
N PHE A 60 2.11 8.12 -23.90
CA PHE A 60 1.86 6.98 -23.01
C PHE A 60 1.11 5.84 -23.73
N SER A 61 0.08 6.21 -24.51
CA SER A 61 -0.78 5.27 -25.24
C SER A 61 -0.07 4.57 -26.41
N GLU A 62 0.98 5.17 -26.97
CA GLU A 62 1.77 4.56 -28.06
C GLU A 62 2.66 3.40 -27.57
N PHE A 63 3.05 3.39 -26.30
CA PHE A 63 3.82 2.29 -25.74
C PHE A 63 2.96 1.03 -25.59
N LYS A 64 3.50 -0.10 -26.06
CA LYS A 64 2.81 -1.40 -26.07
C LYS A 64 3.05 -2.25 -24.82
N ARG A 65 4.18 -2.02 -24.13
CA ARG A 65 4.56 -2.74 -22.92
C ARG A 65 4.44 -1.84 -21.70
N ASP A 66 3.95 -2.38 -20.59
CA ASP A 66 3.78 -1.61 -19.36
C ASP A 66 5.10 -1.15 -18.76
N ILE A 67 6.18 -1.93 -18.86
CA ILE A 67 7.51 -1.47 -18.44
C ILE A 67 7.98 -0.22 -19.22
N SER A 68 7.66 -0.13 -20.52
CA SER A 68 7.98 1.06 -21.31
C SER A 68 7.15 2.27 -20.88
N ARG A 69 5.87 2.05 -20.56
CA ARG A 69 4.99 3.07 -19.97
C ARG A 69 5.51 3.52 -18.61
N HIS A 70 5.99 2.60 -17.78
CA HIS A 70 6.58 2.90 -16.48
C HIS A 70 7.80 3.80 -16.63
N ILE A 71 8.75 3.44 -17.49
CA ILE A 71 9.96 4.24 -17.77
C ILE A 71 9.56 5.64 -18.26
N TYR A 72 8.57 5.72 -19.15
CA TYR A 72 8.06 7.00 -19.64
C TYR A 72 7.47 7.87 -18.52
N LEU A 73 6.62 7.30 -17.67
CA LEU A 73 6.03 8.01 -16.53
C LEU A 73 7.09 8.47 -15.52
N ARG A 74 8.13 7.66 -15.25
CA ARG A 74 9.26 8.06 -14.40
C ARG A 74 10.07 9.20 -15.01
N ASN A 75 10.25 9.20 -16.33
CA ASN A 75 10.88 10.33 -17.00
C ASN A 75 10.08 11.63 -16.83
N ILE A 76 8.74 11.58 -16.91
CA ILE A 76 7.92 12.76 -16.61
C ILE A 76 8.11 13.17 -15.15
N GLN A 77 8.05 12.23 -14.20
CA GLN A 77 8.23 12.54 -12.78
C GLN A 77 9.59 13.23 -12.50
N ASP A 78 10.65 12.82 -13.20
CA ASP A 78 12.00 13.35 -13.06
C ASP A 78 12.29 14.61 -13.90
N THR A 79 11.30 15.12 -14.63
CA THR A 79 11.46 16.33 -15.47
C THR A 79 10.41 17.38 -15.17
N ASN A 80 9.18 16.98 -14.85
CA ASN A 80 8.05 17.83 -14.51
C ASN A 80 7.09 17.08 -13.59
N GLU A 81 7.34 17.19 -12.29
CA GLU A 81 6.65 16.43 -11.24
C GLU A 81 5.17 16.86 -11.12
N THR A 82 4.85 18.14 -11.38
CA THR A 82 3.45 18.62 -11.40
C THR A 82 2.66 17.98 -12.55
N LEU A 83 3.23 17.94 -13.76
CA LEU A 83 2.60 17.29 -14.92
C LEU A 83 2.40 15.79 -14.69
N PHE A 84 3.40 15.11 -14.10
CA PHE A 84 3.28 13.70 -13.74
C PHE A 84 2.04 13.42 -12.89
N TYR A 85 1.85 14.17 -11.80
CA TYR A 85 0.70 13.96 -10.92
C TYR A 85 -0.62 14.41 -11.55
N HIS A 86 -0.62 15.47 -12.36
CA HIS A 86 -1.82 15.88 -13.09
C HIS A 86 -2.29 14.80 -14.07
N LEU A 87 -1.34 14.19 -14.80
CA LEU A 87 -1.58 13.09 -15.70
C LEU A 87 -2.11 11.85 -14.97
N LEU A 88 -1.50 11.48 -13.83
CA LEU A 88 -1.97 10.36 -13.00
C LEU A 88 -3.40 10.55 -12.52
N ARG A 89 -3.73 11.72 -11.99
CA ARG A 89 -5.09 12.01 -11.49
C ARG A 89 -6.14 11.98 -12.59
N ARG A 90 -5.76 12.34 -13.82
CA ARG A 90 -6.66 12.33 -14.98
C ARG A 90 -6.93 10.91 -15.51
N HIS A 91 -5.96 10.00 -15.38
CA HIS A 91 -5.99 8.64 -15.93
C HIS A 91 -5.62 7.59 -14.87
N MET A 92 -6.19 7.73 -13.66
CA MET A 92 -5.80 6.93 -12.50
C MET A 92 -5.97 5.43 -12.75
N LYS A 93 -7.09 5.04 -13.36
CA LYS A 93 -7.41 3.64 -13.65
C LYS A 93 -6.35 2.97 -14.53
N GLU A 94 -5.89 3.65 -15.58
CA GLU A 94 -4.91 3.12 -16.53
C GLU A 94 -3.47 3.20 -16.01
N MET A 95 -3.15 4.20 -15.18
CA MET A 95 -1.77 4.44 -14.75
C MET A 95 -1.41 3.81 -13.42
N LEU A 96 -2.37 3.60 -12.51
CA LEU A 96 -2.14 2.95 -11.22
C LEU A 96 -1.40 1.60 -11.36
N PRO A 97 -1.81 0.66 -12.23
CA PRO A 97 -1.10 -0.62 -12.38
C PRO A 97 0.31 -0.47 -12.98
N VAL A 98 0.61 0.66 -13.65
CA VAL A 98 1.90 0.95 -14.27
C VAL A 98 2.89 1.57 -13.28
N ILE A 99 2.43 2.51 -12.43
CA ILE A 99 3.30 3.17 -11.46
C ILE A 99 3.55 2.36 -10.19
N TYR A 100 2.67 1.40 -9.90
CA TYR A 100 2.74 0.50 -8.76
C TYR A 100 2.52 -0.95 -9.22
N THR A 101 1.86 -1.79 -8.41
CA THR A 101 1.63 -3.19 -8.73
C THR A 101 0.66 -3.35 -9.91
N PRO A 102 0.96 -4.24 -10.90
CA PRO A 102 2.08 -5.18 -10.89
C PRO A 102 3.38 -4.68 -11.54
N THR A 103 3.34 -3.64 -12.39
CA THR A 103 4.50 -3.26 -13.24
C THR A 103 5.73 -2.80 -12.44
N VAL A 104 5.54 -2.22 -11.26
CA VAL A 104 6.67 -1.83 -10.39
C VAL A 104 7.54 -3.03 -10.00
N GLY A 105 6.98 -4.24 -9.94
CA GLY A 105 7.73 -5.46 -9.70
C GLY A 105 8.77 -5.74 -10.79
N GLU A 106 8.34 -5.73 -12.06
CA GLU A 106 9.24 -5.85 -13.23
C GLU A 106 10.27 -4.72 -13.23
N ALA A 107 9.87 -3.49 -12.86
CA ALA A 107 10.79 -2.37 -12.75
C ALA A 107 11.84 -2.54 -11.63
N CYS A 108 11.51 -3.23 -10.54
CA CYS A 108 12.46 -3.55 -9.47
C CYS A 108 13.47 -4.62 -9.90
N GLU A 109 13.02 -5.67 -10.61
CA GLU A 109 13.92 -6.72 -11.14
C GLU A 109 14.93 -6.14 -12.12
N HIS A 110 14.50 -5.22 -12.99
CA HIS A 110 15.33 -4.57 -13.99
C HIS A 110 15.90 -3.21 -13.54
N PHE A 111 15.86 -2.88 -12.25
CA PHE A 111 16.18 -1.54 -11.75
C PHE A 111 17.56 -1.05 -12.19
N SER A 112 18.58 -1.93 -12.14
CA SER A 112 19.94 -1.59 -12.55
C SER A 112 20.05 -1.27 -14.04
N GLU A 113 19.24 -1.93 -14.88
CA GLU A 113 19.23 -1.73 -16.34
C GLU A 113 18.49 -0.45 -16.75
N ILE A 114 17.39 -0.13 -16.05
CA ILE A 114 16.50 0.98 -16.40
C ILE A 114 16.84 2.29 -15.68
N TYR A 115 17.82 2.29 -14.78
CA TYR A 115 18.20 3.47 -14.00
C TYR A 115 18.64 4.64 -14.89
N ARG A 116 18.11 5.83 -14.59
CA ARG A 116 18.37 7.06 -15.36
C ARG A 116 18.80 8.23 -14.48
N ARG A 117 18.06 8.48 -13.40
CA ARG A 117 18.27 9.60 -12.47
C ARG A 117 18.06 9.11 -11.04
N GLY A 118 18.85 9.66 -10.12
CA GLY A 118 18.70 9.37 -8.70
C GLY A 118 17.44 10.02 -8.14
N ARG A 119 16.59 9.22 -7.47
CA ARG A 119 15.41 9.69 -6.73
C ARG A 119 15.40 9.01 -5.36
N GLY A 120 15.34 9.82 -4.31
CA GLY A 120 15.48 9.34 -2.94
C GLY A 120 16.92 9.22 -2.48
N LEU A 121 17.13 8.48 -1.39
CA LEU A 121 18.44 8.24 -0.79
C LEU A 121 18.76 6.76 -0.75
N PHE A 122 19.97 6.41 -1.13
CA PHE A 122 20.55 5.08 -0.93
C PHE A 122 21.53 5.15 0.23
N ILE A 123 21.21 4.45 1.31
CA ILE A 123 22.03 4.42 2.53
C ILE A 123 22.56 3.01 2.65
N SER A 124 23.85 2.83 2.36
CA SER A 124 24.48 1.52 2.42
C SER A 124 25.19 1.27 3.75
N TRP A 125 25.24 0.02 4.18
CA TRP A 125 25.93 -0.38 5.42
C TRP A 125 27.41 0.09 5.52
N PRO A 126 28.22 0.06 4.44
CA PRO A 126 29.57 0.62 4.46
C PRO A 126 29.61 2.10 4.86
N ASN A 127 28.55 2.87 4.55
CA ASN A 127 28.44 4.31 4.81
C ASN A 127 27.62 4.65 6.06
N ARG A 128 27.29 3.66 6.91
CA ARG A 128 26.40 3.84 8.08
C ARG A 128 26.81 4.96 9.05
N HIS A 129 28.09 5.28 9.18
CA HIS A 129 28.56 6.36 10.06
C HIS A 129 28.35 7.76 9.48
N HIS A 130 27.87 7.85 8.24
CA HIS A 130 27.59 9.09 7.52
C HIS A 130 26.09 9.33 7.29
N ILE A 131 25.20 8.64 8.01
CA ILE A 131 23.74 8.76 7.81
C ILE A 131 23.29 10.21 8.00
N ASP A 132 23.71 10.89 9.08
CA ASP A 132 23.34 12.28 9.31
C ASP A 132 23.76 13.20 8.15
N GLU A 133 24.95 12.99 7.57
CA GLU A 133 25.44 13.76 6.41
C GLU A 133 24.59 13.47 5.16
N MET A 134 24.25 12.21 4.90
CA MET A 134 23.40 11.82 3.76
C MET A 134 21.98 12.41 3.89
N LEU A 135 21.39 12.40 5.08
CA LEU A 135 20.09 13.02 5.32
C LEU A 135 20.14 14.55 5.19
N GLN A 136 21.23 15.20 5.63
CA GLN A 136 21.42 16.65 5.46
C GLN A 136 21.66 17.05 4.01
N GLY A 137 22.30 16.19 3.22
CA GLY A 137 22.53 16.41 1.79
C GLY A 137 21.25 16.41 0.95
N PHE A 138 20.14 15.89 1.45
CA PHE A 138 18.86 15.93 0.76
C PHE A 138 18.33 17.36 0.72
N SER A 139 18.14 17.90 -0.48
CA SER A 139 17.85 19.33 -0.72
C SER A 139 16.51 19.83 -0.18
N ARG A 140 15.65 18.92 0.31
CA ARG A 140 14.31 19.21 0.80
C ARG A 140 14.30 19.13 2.33
N ASN A 141 13.98 20.25 2.98
CA ASN A 141 14.08 20.38 4.44
C ASN A 141 12.85 19.90 5.21
N ASP A 142 11.64 20.02 4.63
CA ASP A 142 10.38 19.74 5.31
C ASP A 142 9.81 18.38 4.90
N ILE A 143 10.53 17.30 5.23
CA ILE A 143 10.09 15.93 4.96
C ILE A 143 9.09 15.50 6.03
N GLN A 144 7.93 15.07 5.56
CA GLN A 144 6.79 14.67 6.36
C GLN A 144 6.49 13.18 6.23
N VAL A 145 6.81 12.55 5.09
CA VAL A 145 6.64 11.10 4.89
C VAL A 145 7.91 10.49 4.31
N ILE A 146 8.40 9.45 4.98
CA ILE A 146 9.45 8.58 4.49
C ILE A 146 8.84 7.20 4.25
N VAL A 147 9.07 6.65 3.06
CA VAL A 147 8.89 5.21 2.82
C VAL A 147 10.27 4.60 2.70
N VAL A 148 10.53 3.58 3.50
CA VAL A 148 11.82 2.91 3.57
C VAL A 148 11.68 1.42 3.29
N THR A 149 12.65 0.84 2.59
CA THR A 149 12.77 -0.60 2.36
C THR A 149 14.24 -1.02 2.40
N ASP A 150 14.49 -2.30 2.65
CA ASP A 150 15.80 -2.96 2.44
C ASP A 150 15.79 -3.91 1.22
N GLY A 151 14.67 -3.97 0.50
CA GLY A 151 14.50 -4.77 -0.72
C GLY A 151 14.52 -6.28 -0.52
N GLU A 152 14.45 -6.80 0.71
CA GLU A 152 14.58 -8.25 0.97
C GLU A 152 13.37 -9.06 0.51
N ARG A 153 12.18 -8.46 0.52
CA ARG A 153 10.93 -9.16 0.21
C ARG A 153 10.01 -8.31 -0.66
N ILE A 154 10.48 -7.94 -1.84
CA ILE A 154 9.61 -7.30 -2.85
C ILE A 154 8.48 -8.26 -3.21
N LEU A 155 7.23 -7.80 -3.09
CA LEU A 155 6.00 -8.61 -3.18
C LEU A 155 6.04 -9.67 -4.30
N GLY A 156 6.14 -10.95 -3.92
CA GLY A 156 6.13 -12.10 -4.83
C GLY A 156 7.43 -12.35 -5.62
N LEU A 157 8.41 -11.44 -5.51
CA LEU A 157 9.69 -11.47 -6.23
C LEU A 157 10.90 -11.77 -5.32
N GLY A 158 10.73 -11.60 -4.01
CA GLY A 158 11.79 -11.88 -3.03
C GLY A 158 12.85 -10.79 -2.97
N ASP A 159 14.11 -11.19 -2.76
CA ASP A 159 15.22 -10.27 -2.55
C ASP A 159 15.66 -9.64 -3.87
N GLN A 160 15.45 -8.32 -4.01
CA GLN A 160 15.85 -7.55 -5.18
C GLN A 160 17.00 -6.57 -4.86
N GLY A 161 17.57 -6.65 -3.64
CA GLY A 161 18.56 -5.69 -3.14
C GLY A 161 18.12 -4.26 -3.44
N ILE A 162 19.05 -3.39 -3.89
CA ILE A 162 18.74 -1.99 -4.27
C ILE A 162 17.62 -1.80 -5.30
N GLY A 163 17.26 -2.83 -6.07
CA GLY A 163 16.13 -2.76 -7.00
C GLY A 163 14.81 -2.46 -6.31
N GLY A 164 14.70 -2.80 -5.03
CA GLY A 164 13.57 -2.45 -4.17
C GLY A 164 13.29 -0.95 -4.04
N MET A 165 14.22 -0.05 -4.41
CA MET A 165 13.97 1.40 -4.42
C MET A 165 12.75 1.80 -5.26
N GLY A 166 12.38 1.01 -6.28
CA GLY A 166 11.17 1.24 -7.07
C GLY A 166 9.89 1.28 -6.22
N ILE A 167 9.86 0.54 -5.09
CA ILE A 167 8.70 0.42 -4.21
C ILE A 167 8.46 1.70 -3.40
N PRO A 168 9.43 2.24 -2.61
CA PRO A 168 9.27 3.54 -1.96
C PRO A 168 8.88 4.68 -2.92
N ILE A 169 9.49 4.69 -4.12
CA ILE A 169 9.17 5.69 -5.14
C ILE A 169 7.70 5.56 -5.57
N GLY A 170 7.24 4.34 -5.86
CA GLY A 170 5.85 4.05 -6.21
C GLY A 170 4.87 4.42 -5.10
N LYS A 171 5.13 3.97 -3.85
CA LYS A 171 4.30 4.30 -2.69
C LYS A 171 4.14 5.80 -2.46
N LEU A 172 5.24 6.56 -2.56
CA LEU A 172 5.18 8.01 -2.39
C LEU A 172 4.48 8.72 -3.56
N SER A 173 4.54 8.16 -4.78
CA SER A 173 3.65 8.60 -5.86
C SER A 173 2.17 8.42 -5.48
N LEU A 174 1.80 7.31 -4.84
CA LEU A 174 0.42 7.08 -4.39
C LEU A 174 0.02 7.99 -3.22
N TYR A 175 0.91 8.25 -2.25
CA TYR A 175 0.65 9.24 -1.21
C TYR A 175 0.28 10.61 -1.77
N THR A 176 0.95 11.02 -2.85
CA THR A 176 0.69 12.31 -3.51
C THR A 176 -0.57 12.27 -4.38
N ALA A 177 -0.71 11.22 -5.19
CA ALA A 177 -1.79 11.11 -6.17
C ALA A 177 -3.14 10.80 -5.52
N CYS A 178 -3.14 10.01 -4.45
CA CYS A 178 -4.34 9.53 -3.74
C CYS A 178 -4.60 10.31 -2.45
N GLY A 179 -3.56 10.60 -1.67
CA GLY A 179 -3.66 11.25 -0.36
C GLY A 179 -3.38 12.75 -0.38
N GLY A 180 -3.04 13.32 -1.55
CA GLY A 180 -2.73 14.74 -1.67
C GLY A 180 -1.49 15.18 -0.89
N ILE A 181 -0.59 14.28 -0.47
CA ILE A 181 0.62 14.71 0.23
C ILE A 181 1.57 15.40 -0.77
N HIS A 182 2.06 16.59 -0.43
CA HIS A 182 2.90 17.35 -1.35
C HIS A 182 4.18 16.55 -1.71
N PRO A 183 4.55 16.39 -2.99
CA PRO A 183 5.67 15.52 -3.38
C PRO A 183 7.02 15.98 -2.82
N ALA A 184 7.21 17.29 -2.66
CA ALA A 184 8.38 17.86 -1.99
C ALA A 184 8.52 17.48 -0.51
N ALA A 185 7.45 17.04 0.16
CA ALA A 185 7.45 16.61 1.56
C ALA A 185 7.69 15.09 1.72
N THR A 186 8.01 14.40 0.62
CA THR A 186 8.21 12.96 0.61
C THR A 186 9.67 12.60 0.32
N LEU A 187 10.13 11.49 0.92
CA LEU A 187 11.49 10.97 0.75
C LEU A 187 11.49 9.44 0.66
N PRO A 188 11.80 8.86 -0.53
CA PRO A 188 12.03 7.43 -0.65
C PRO A 188 13.44 7.09 -0.15
N VAL A 189 13.56 6.04 0.66
CA VAL A 189 14.84 5.58 1.21
C VAL A 189 15.06 4.11 0.91
N MET A 190 16.26 3.79 0.46
CA MET A 190 16.74 2.43 0.29
C MET A 190 17.89 2.13 1.25
N LEU A 191 17.71 1.11 2.09
CA LEU A 191 18.71 0.63 3.04
C LEU A 191 19.47 -0.54 2.41
N ASP A 192 20.65 -0.27 1.87
CA ASP A 192 21.47 -1.27 1.18
C ASP A 192 22.39 -2.00 2.17
N VAL A 193 21.89 -3.11 2.68
CA VAL A 193 22.60 -4.01 3.60
C VAL A 193 23.21 -5.22 2.89
N GLY A 194 23.31 -5.16 1.56
CA GLY A 194 23.63 -6.30 0.70
C GLY A 194 22.38 -7.04 0.20
N THR A 195 22.59 -8.13 -0.56
CA THR A 195 21.53 -8.98 -1.11
C THR A 195 21.96 -10.44 -1.10
N ASN A 196 21.02 -11.34 -0.82
CA ASN A 196 21.22 -12.80 -0.91
C ASN A 196 20.80 -13.36 -2.28
N ASN A 197 20.40 -12.50 -3.21
CA ASN A 197 20.07 -12.90 -4.58
C ASN A 197 21.35 -13.14 -5.39
N ALA A 198 21.68 -14.42 -5.60
CA ALA A 198 22.88 -14.82 -6.33
C ALA A 198 22.96 -14.22 -7.75
N LYS A 199 21.82 -14.07 -8.45
CA LYS A 199 21.80 -13.47 -9.79
C LYS A 199 22.27 -12.02 -9.78
N LEU A 200 21.85 -11.25 -8.78
CA LEU A 200 22.26 -9.86 -8.62
C LEU A 200 23.73 -9.74 -8.20
N LEU A 201 24.21 -10.66 -7.35
CA LEU A 201 25.62 -10.69 -6.94
C LEU A 201 26.56 -11.02 -8.11
N GLU A 202 26.11 -11.85 -9.04
CA GLU A 202 26.86 -12.24 -10.25
C GLU A 202 26.72 -11.24 -11.40
N ASP A 203 25.69 -10.38 -11.38
CA ASP A 203 25.45 -9.40 -12.45
C ASP A 203 26.46 -8.23 -12.38
N PRO A 204 27.31 -8.05 -13.41
CA PRO A 204 28.27 -6.95 -13.47
C PRO A 204 27.62 -5.57 -13.59
N LEU A 205 26.33 -5.49 -13.93
CA LEU A 205 25.56 -4.24 -14.00
C LEU A 205 24.83 -3.92 -12.70
N TYR A 206 24.76 -4.85 -11.74
CA TYR A 206 24.14 -4.58 -10.44
C TYR A 206 24.81 -3.39 -9.75
N MET A 207 24.03 -2.34 -9.45
CA MET A 207 24.56 -1.10 -8.88
C MET A 207 24.63 -1.10 -7.34
N GLY A 208 24.06 -2.11 -6.68
CA GLY A 208 24.05 -2.20 -5.22
C GLY A 208 25.35 -2.72 -4.64
N TRP A 209 25.44 -2.74 -3.32
CA TRP A 209 26.57 -3.31 -2.62
C TRP A 209 26.63 -4.82 -2.84
N ARG A 210 27.63 -5.27 -3.61
CA ARG A 210 27.87 -6.68 -3.95
C ARG A 210 28.42 -7.45 -2.75
N HIS A 211 27.53 -7.69 -1.79
CA HIS A 211 27.80 -8.41 -0.56
C HIS A 211 26.51 -9.15 -0.14
N PRO A 212 26.60 -10.37 0.42
CA PRO A 212 25.46 -11.00 1.08
C PRO A 212 24.83 -10.09 2.14
N ARG A 213 23.59 -10.32 2.54
CA ARG A 213 23.00 -9.50 3.61
C ARG A 213 23.83 -9.60 4.90
N ILE A 214 24.02 -8.48 5.59
CA ILE A 214 24.70 -8.44 6.90
C ILE A 214 23.96 -9.30 7.94
N ASN A 215 24.64 -9.63 9.03
CA ASN A 215 24.03 -10.43 10.09
C ASN A 215 23.00 -9.63 10.92
N ASP A 216 22.19 -10.35 11.70
CA ASP A 216 21.08 -9.78 12.47
C ASP A 216 21.49 -8.69 13.49
N ASP A 217 22.68 -8.77 14.08
CA ASP A 217 23.16 -7.81 15.09
C ASP A 217 23.57 -6.50 14.41
N GLN A 218 24.36 -6.61 13.34
CA GLN A 218 24.73 -5.49 12.47
C GLN A 218 23.50 -4.81 11.87
N TYR A 219 22.53 -5.61 11.44
CA TYR A 219 21.28 -5.11 10.89
C TYR A 219 20.52 -4.23 11.90
N MET A 220 20.38 -4.68 13.15
CA MET A 220 19.70 -3.86 14.15
C MET A 220 20.48 -2.61 14.54
N GLU A 221 21.80 -2.71 14.66
CA GLU A 221 22.66 -1.53 14.85
C GLU A 221 22.41 -0.51 13.73
N PHE A 222 22.38 -0.96 12.48
CA PHE A 222 22.12 -0.09 11.34
C PHE A 222 20.76 0.59 11.40
N MET A 223 19.71 -0.18 11.72
CA MET A 223 18.35 0.32 11.80
C MET A 223 18.20 1.35 12.92
N ASP A 224 18.85 1.13 14.07
CA ASP A 224 18.85 2.11 15.17
C ASP A 224 19.56 3.40 14.75
N MET A 225 20.74 3.30 14.13
CA MET A 225 21.46 4.46 13.61
C MET A 225 20.61 5.26 12.62
N PHE A 226 19.92 4.58 11.70
CA PHE A 226 19.04 5.20 10.72
C PHE A 226 17.84 5.89 11.38
N VAL A 227 17.09 5.18 12.22
CA VAL A 227 15.89 5.72 12.88
C VAL A 227 16.26 6.89 13.79
N ASP A 228 17.37 6.82 14.52
CA ASP A 228 17.80 7.91 15.37
C ASP A 228 18.22 9.14 14.55
N ALA A 229 18.87 8.97 13.40
CA ALA A 229 19.20 10.08 12.50
C ALA A 229 17.95 10.72 11.90
N VAL A 230 16.96 9.91 11.50
CA VAL A 230 15.66 10.39 11.02
C VAL A 230 14.94 11.19 12.11
N LYS A 231 14.88 10.69 13.35
CA LYS A 231 14.25 11.39 14.49
C LYS A 231 14.94 12.72 14.79
N ARG A 232 16.28 12.78 14.71
CA ARG A 232 17.04 14.02 14.89
C ARG A 232 16.71 15.05 13.82
N ARG A 233 16.57 14.62 12.57
CA ARG A 233 16.37 15.53 11.42
C ARG A 233 14.90 15.96 11.26
N TRP A 234 13.97 15.02 11.39
CA TRP A 234 12.53 15.20 11.16
C TRP A 234 11.72 14.50 12.26
N PRO A 235 11.58 15.11 13.45
CA PRO A 235 10.95 14.45 14.62
C PRO A 235 9.45 14.14 14.46
N HIS A 236 8.76 14.80 13.52
CA HIS A 236 7.33 14.60 13.24
C HIS A 236 7.07 13.85 11.94
N VAL A 237 8.09 13.19 11.38
CA VAL A 237 7.94 12.43 10.14
C VAL A 237 7.10 11.17 10.37
N LEU A 238 6.26 10.85 9.40
CA LEU A 238 5.66 9.52 9.25
C LEU A 238 6.68 8.60 8.58
N LEU A 239 7.17 7.59 9.29
CA LEU A 239 8.05 6.55 8.75
C LEU A 239 7.25 5.29 8.41
N GLN A 240 7.13 4.97 7.12
CA GLN A 240 6.53 3.73 6.65
C GLN A 240 7.60 2.71 6.27
N PHE A 241 7.52 1.52 6.88
CA PHE A 241 8.30 0.36 6.48
C PHE A 241 7.59 -0.43 5.38
N GLU A 242 8.30 -0.79 4.32
CA GLU A 242 7.76 -1.51 3.16
C GLU A 242 8.68 -2.64 2.70
N ASP A 243 8.11 -3.80 2.34
CA ASP A 243 8.79 -4.93 1.68
C ASP A 243 10.03 -5.48 2.43
N PHE A 244 10.01 -5.38 3.75
CA PHE A 244 10.98 -6.05 4.63
C PHE A 244 10.68 -7.55 4.73
N ALA A 245 11.71 -8.37 4.90
CA ALA A 245 11.50 -9.77 5.27
C ALA A 245 10.66 -9.88 6.54
N GLN A 246 9.75 -10.86 6.57
CA GLN A 246 8.75 -11.02 7.63
C GLN A 246 9.33 -10.95 9.06
N LYS A 247 10.47 -11.62 9.28
CA LYS A 247 11.17 -11.63 10.57
C LYS A 247 11.55 -10.21 11.00
N ASN A 248 12.04 -9.40 10.07
CA ASN A 248 12.46 -8.02 10.32
C ASN A 248 11.27 -7.08 10.38
N ALA A 249 10.29 -7.19 9.48
CA ALA A 249 9.12 -6.30 9.45
C ALA A 249 8.42 -6.18 10.81
N SER A 250 8.13 -7.33 11.45
CA SER A 250 7.48 -7.34 12.77
C SER A 250 8.41 -6.86 13.90
N ARG A 251 9.69 -7.25 13.85
CA ARG A 251 10.72 -6.84 14.82
C ARG A 251 10.90 -5.32 14.83
N LEU A 252 11.03 -4.72 13.65
CA LEU A 252 11.20 -3.27 13.47
C LEU A 252 9.95 -2.50 13.91
N LEU A 253 8.77 -2.94 13.48
CA LEU A 253 7.52 -2.30 13.88
C LEU A 253 7.37 -2.29 15.41
N ASN A 254 7.56 -3.43 16.08
CA ASN A 254 7.44 -3.51 17.53
C ASN A 254 8.49 -2.67 18.27
N ARG A 255 9.70 -2.57 17.72
CA ARG A 255 10.78 -1.77 18.31
C ARG A 255 10.50 -0.27 18.24
N TYR A 256 10.02 0.22 17.10
CA TYR A 256 9.99 1.67 16.81
C TYR A 256 8.62 2.34 16.97
N ARG A 257 7.50 1.60 16.97
CA ARG A 257 6.13 2.16 17.02
C ARG A 257 5.81 3.07 18.21
N ASN A 258 6.61 3.04 19.27
CA ASN A 258 6.47 3.89 20.46
C ASN A 258 7.58 4.95 20.56
N GLN A 259 8.43 5.09 19.53
CA GLN A 259 9.57 6.01 19.51
C GLN A 259 9.43 7.13 18.46
N LEU A 260 8.68 6.87 17.40
CA LEU A 260 8.30 7.82 16.37
C LEU A 260 6.98 7.37 15.71
N CYS A 261 6.38 8.26 14.92
CA CYS A 261 5.21 7.92 14.15
C CYS A 261 5.58 6.99 12.98
N CYS A 262 5.40 5.69 13.18
CA CYS A 262 5.70 4.70 12.15
C CYS A 262 4.64 3.60 12.05
N PHE A 263 4.55 3.00 10.87
CA PHE A 263 3.75 1.82 10.62
C PHE A 263 4.38 0.98 9.50
N ASN A 264 3.89 -0.24 9.31
CA ASN A 264 4.28 -1.10 8.20
C ASN A 264 3.04 -1.42 7.37
N ASP A 265 3.06 -1.10 6.07
CA ASP A 265 1.87 -1.27 5.22
C ASP A 265 1.58 -2.73 4.91
N ASP A 266 2.61 -3.57 4.74
CA ASP A 266 2.45 -5.01 4.50
C ASP A 266 1.70 -5.72 5.64
N ILE A 267 1.94 -5.28 6.89
CA ILE A 267 1.31 -5.84 8.09
C ILE A 267 0.00 -5.10 8.39
N GLN A 268 0.06 -3.79 8.58
CA GLN A 268 -1.06 -3.00 9.10
C GLN A 268 -1.99 -2.53 7.98
N GLY A 269 -1.45 -2.09 6.85
CA GLY A 269 -2.23 -1.63 5.69
C GLY A 269 -3.00 -2.76 5.01
N THR A 270 -2.33 -3.88 4.74
CA THR A 270 -2.95 -5.09 4.16
C THR A 270 -4.09 -5.60 5.03
N ALA A 271 -3.88 -5.62 6.35
CA ALA A 271 -4.92 -6.04 7.28
C ALA A 271 -6.08 -5.05 7.32
N ALA A 272 -5.81 -3.74 7.27
CA ALA A 272 -6.85 -2.71 7.26
C ALA A 272 -7.71 -2.76 5.98
N VAL A 273 -7.12 -2.89 4.78
CA VAL A 273 -7.90 -2.98 3.54
C VAL A 273 -8.69 -4.29 3.46
N THR A 274 -8.08 -5.40 3.87
CA THR A 274 -8.73 -6.72 3.84
C THR A 274 -9.95 -6.72 4.75
N THR A 275 -9.80 -6.19 5.96
CA THR A 275 -10.90 -6.12 6.92
C THR A 275 -11.96 -5.11 6.55
N GLY A 276 -11.60 -3.94 5.99
CA GLY A 276 -12.58 -2.99 5.45
C GLY A 276 -13.43 -3.59 4.32
N THR A 277 -12.78 -4.36 3.44
CA THR A 277 -13.46 -5.10 2.38
C THR A 277 -14.36 -6.20 2.94
N LEU A 278 -13.92 -6.89 3.99
CA LEU A 278 -14.70 -7.92 4.66
C LEU A 278 -15.92 -7.34 5.40
N ILE A 279 -15.79 -6.18 6.06
CA ILE A 279 -16.92 -5.50 6.70
C ILE A 279 -17.98 -5.13 5.65
N ALA A 280 -17.55 -4.57 4.50
CA ALA A 280 -18.45 -4.30 3.39
C ALA A 280 -19.12 -5.57 2.88
N ALA A 281 -18.36 -6.66 2.70
CA ALA A 281 -18.90 -7.92 2.21
C ALA A 281 -19.90 -8.55 3.19
N ALA A 282 -19.61 -8.54 4.48
CA ALA A 282 -20.51 -9.02 5.52
C ALA A 282 -21.84 -8.25 5.51
N ALA A 283 -21.78 -6.92 5.38
CA ALA A 283 -22.95 -6.07 5.27
C ALA A 283 -23.80 -6.39 4.04
N VAL A 284 -23.17 -6.58 2.86
CA VAL A 284 -23.86 -6.99 1.63
C VAL A 284 -24.44 -8.41 1.75
N ALA A 285 -23.80 -9.29 2.51
CA ALA A 285 -24.33 -10.62 2.83
C ALA A 285 -25.48 -10.59 3.86
N GLY A 286 -25.81 -9.42 4.43
CA GLY A 286 -26.85 -9.26 5.44
C GLY A 286 -26.44 -9.76 6.84
N THR A 287 -25.14 -9.79 7.12
CA THR A 287 -24.56 -10.35 8.35
C THR A 287 -23.59 -9.36 9.01
N ARG A 288 -23.19 -9.60 10.26
CA ARG A 288 -22.19 -8.78 10.97
C ARG A 288 -20.86 -9.50 11.06
N MET A 289 -19.83 -8.78 11.49
CA MET A 289 -18.49 -9.35 11.72
C MET A 289 -18.53 -10.43 12.79
N ARG A 290 -19.25 -10.19 13.90
CA ARG A 290 -19.44 -11.18 14.98
C ARG A 290 -20.10 -12.48 14.53
N ASP A 291 -20.81 -12.49 13.41
CA ASP A 291 -21.54 -13.66 12.91
C ASP A 291 -20.68 -14.57 12.04
N GLN A 292 -19.52 -14.09 11.56
CA GLN A 292 -18.70 -14.79 10.59
C GLN A 292 -17.97 -15.99 11.20
N ARG A 293 -17.75 -17.01 10.36
CA ARG A 293 -16.79 -18.11 10.60
C ARG A 293 -15.74 -18.02 9.50
N VAL A 294 -14.51 -17.71 9.89
CA VAL A 294 -13.44 -17.31 8.96
C VAL A 294 -12.40 -18.41 8.88
N VAL A 295 -12.18 -18.91 7.67
CA VAL A 295 -11.13 -19.89 7.38
C VAL A 295 -10.06 -19.22 6.52
N PHE A 296 -8.82 -19.34 6.96
CA PHE A 296 -7.64 -18.91 6.22
C PHE A 296 -6.94 -20.10 5.59
N LEU A 297 -6.47 -19.91 4.36
CA LEU A 297 -5.48 -20.76 3.73
C LEU A 297 -4.17 -19.99 3.61
N GLY A 298 -3.22 -20.34 4.47
CA GLY A 298 -1.91 -19.71 4.61
C GLY A 298 -1.66 -19.21 6.04
N GLY A 299 -0.91 -19.98 6.82
CA GLY A 299 -0.53 -19.66 8.20
C GLY A 299 0.69 -18.74 8.35
N GLY A 300 1.04 -17.96 7.32
CA GLY A 300 2.18 -17.02 7.35
C GLY A 300 1.87 -15.71 8.10
N SER A 301 2.80 -14.76 8.11
CA SER A 301 2.59 -13.46 8.79
C SER A 301 1.38 -12.70 8.30
N ALA A 302 1.20 -12.62 6.98
CA ALA A 302 0.09 -11.89 6.39
C ALA A 302 -1.26 -12.47 6.87
N GLY A 303 -1.42 -13.79 6.76
CA GLY A 303 -2.61 -14.49 7.25
C GLY A 303 -2.84 -14.30 8.75
N CYS A 304 -1.81 -14.49 9.57
CA CYS A 304 -1.92 -14.32 11.02
C CYS A 304 -2.21 -12.86 11.42
N GLY A 305 -1.61 -11.90 10.72
CA GLY A 305 -1.83 -10.47 10.94
C GLY A 305 -3.27 -10.06 10.62
N ILE A 306 -3.81 -10.51 9.47
CA ILE A 306 -5.21 -10.29 9.09
C ILE A 306 -6.14 -10.98 10.10
N ALA A 307 -5.85 -12.23 10.49
CA ALA A 307 -6.64 -12.98 11.46
C ALA A 307 -6.76 -12.25 12.82
N GLU A 308 -5.65 -11.75 13.37
CA GLU A 308 -5.67 -10.95 14.61
C GLU A 308 -6.50 -9.66 14.47
N LYS A 309 -6.51 -9.02 13.30
CA LYS A 309 -7.41 -7.86 13.05
C LYS A 309 -8.87 -8.25 12.99
N ILE A 310 -9.20 -9.36 12.33
CA ILE A 310 -10.57 -9.87 12.29
C ILE A 310 -11.06 -10.19 13.70
N ILE A 311 -10.23 -10.80 14.54
CA ILE A 311 -10.53 -11.06 15.95
C ILE A 311 -10.80 -9.75 16.69
N ALA A 312 -9.92 -8.74 16.54
CA ALA A 312 -10.12 -7.43 17.16
C ALA A 312 -11.43 -6.76 16.71
N LEU A 313 -11.81 -6.89 15.43
CA LEU A 313 -13.07 -6.38 14.90
C LEU A 313 -14.29 -7.15 15.40
N MET A 314 -14.19 -8.47 15.57
CA MET A 314 -15.25 -9.26 16.19
C MET A 314 -15.47 -8.88 17.66
N VAL A 315 -14.40 -8.55 18.39
CA VAL A 315 -14.46 -8.06 19.77
C VAL A 315 -15.06 -6.65 19.83
N ASP A 316 -14.65 -5.76 18.93
CA ASP A 316 -15.27 -4.43 18.77
C ASP A 316 -16.75 -4.54 18.41
N ASP A 317 -17.12 -5.56 17.62
CA ASP A 317 -18.50 -5.98 17.36
C ASP A 317 -19.06 -6.89 18.47
N GLY A 318 -18.60 -6.73 19.72
CA GLY A 318 -19.27 -7.25 20.92
C GLY A 318 -19.09 -8.72 21.28
N LEU A 319 -18.19 -9.48 20.63
CA LEU A 319 -17.76 -10.78 21.13
C LEU A 319 -16.71 -10.65 22.24
N SER A 320 -16.59 -11.67 23.09
CA SER A 320 -15.36 -11.85 23.86
C SER A 320 -14.19 -12.27 22.95
N GLU A 321 -12.95 -12.06 23.41
CA GLU A 321 -11.77 -12.48 22.65
C GLU A 321 -11.76 -14.01 22.42
N GLU A 322 -12.22 -14.78 23.41
CA GLU A 322 -12.32 -16.25 23.31
C GLU A 322 -13.31 -16.68 22.21
N GLU A 323 -14.52 -16.10 22.20
CA GLU A 323 -15.53 -16.37 21.17
C GLU A 323 -15.09 -15.92 19.77
N ALA A 324 -14.38 -14.80 19.68
CA ALA A 324 -13.84 -14.31 18.42
C ALA A 324 -12.76 -15.26 17.88
N ARG A 325 -11.83 -15.72 18.74
CA ARG A 325 -10.78 -16.67 18.37
C ARG A 325 -11.34 -18.02 17.96
N SER A 326 -12.39 -18.52 18.62
CA SER A 326 -13.03 -19.79 18.26
C SER A 326 -13.73 -19.79 16.89
N LYS A 327 -13.84 -18.61 16.24
CA LYS A 327 -14.44 -18.45 14.92
C LYS A 327 -13.42 -18.30 13.79
N VAL A 328 -12.12 -18.30 14.10
CA VAL A 328 -11.03 -18.13 13.13
C VAL A 328 -10.19 -19.39 13.06
N PHE A 329 -10.03 -19.93 11.86
CA PHE A 329 -9.35 -21.21 11.61
C PHE A 329 -8.22 -21.00 10.60
N MET A 330 -7.00 -21.38 10.97
CA MET A 330 -5.81 -21.21 10.13
C MET A 330 -5.39 -22.56 9.52
N VAL A 331 -5.39 -22.69 8.20
CA VAL A 331 -4.91 -23.89 7.51
C VAL A 331 -3.59 -23.58 6.81
N ASP A 332 -2.54 -24.32 7.15
CA ASP A 332 -1.22 -24.22 6.50
C ASP A 332 -0.90 -25.50 5.71
N ARG A 333 0.30 -25.59 5.12
CA ARG A 333 0.77 -26.77 4.36
C ARG A 333 0.71 -28.10 5.11
N PHE A 334 0.63 -28.07 6.45
CA PHE A 334 0.53 -29.26 7.30
C PHE A 334 -0.92 -29.55 7.77
N GLY A 335 -1.89 -28.73 7.36
CA GLY A 335 -3.29 -28.80 7.79
C GLY A 335 -3.70 -27.66 8.73
N LEU A 336 -4.87 -27.78 9.34
CA LEU A 336 -5.38 -26.85 10.36
C LEU A 336 -4.37 -26.73 11.51
N LEU A 337 -3.98 -25.51 11.87
CA LEU A 337 -3.11 -25.26 13.00
C LEU A 337 -3.80 -25.70 14.30
N THR A 338 -3.21 -26.68 14.99
CA THR A 338 -3.67 -27.16 16.30
C THR A 338 -2.59 -27.00 17.36
N ASP A 339 -2.99 -27.01 18.62
CA ASP A 339 -2.12 -26.98 19.80
C ASP A 339 -1.16 -28.17 19.92
N GLU A 340 -1.44 -29.28 19.23
CA GLU A 340 -0.56 -30.47 19.15
C GLU A 340 0.54 -30.37 18.07
N MET A 341 0.57 -29.31 17.26
CA MET A 341 1.57 -29.19 16.19
C MET A 341 2.97 -28.88 16.75
N PRO A 342 4.02 -29.65 16.37
CA PRO A 342 5.34 -29.53 16.98
C PRO A 342 6.14 -28.30 16.53
N ASN A 343 5.79 -27.67 15.40
CA ASN A 343 6.60 -26.63 14.74
C ASN A 343 5.84 -25.30 14.57
N LEU A 344 5.02 -24.93 15.56
CA LEU A 344 4.31 -23.66 15.55
C LEU A 344 5.29 -22.49 15.74
N LEU A 345 5.16 -21.48 14.89
CA LEU A 345 5.86 -20.21 15.04
C LEU A 345 5.18 -19.38 16.14
N ASP A 346 5.91 -18.48 16.80
CA ASP A 346 5.39 -17.66 17.92
C ASP A 346 4.10 -16.92 17.57
N PHE A 347 4.02 -16.37 16.35
CA PHE A 347 2.84 -15.63 15.88
C PHE A 347 1.66 -16.54 15.48
N GLN A 348 1.86 -17.86 15.37
CA GLN A 348 0.81 -18.84 15.09
C GLN A 348 0.16 -19.38 16.36
N GLN A 349 0.88 -19.40 17.48
CA GLN A 349 0.44 -20.05 18.73
C GLN A 349 -0.91 -19.52 19.25
N ARG A 350 -1.21 -18.22 19.05
CA ARG A 350 -2.48 -17.62 19.48
C ARG A 350 -3.66 -17.89 18.54
N LEU A 351 -3.41 -18.50 17.39
CA LEU A 351 -4.39 -18.75 16.33
C LEU A 351 -4.64 -20.24 16.08
N VAL A 352 -4.16 -21.10 16.99
CA VAL A 352 -4.40 -22.54 16.91
C VAL A 352 -5.84 -22.87 17.31
N THR A 353 -6.40 -23.88 16.66
CA THR A 353 -7.64 -24.51 17.08
C THR A 353 -7.31 -25.64 18.06
N PRO A 354 -7.79 -25.59 19.32
CA PRO A 354 -7.50 -26.65 20.28
C PRO A 354 -8.01 -28.00 19.80
N ARG A 355 -7.20 -29.05 19.86
CA ARG A 355 -7.53 -30.34 19.24
C ARG A 355 -8.85 -30.92 19.76
N ASP A 356 -9.11 -30.78 21.06
CA ASP A 356 -10.34 -31.25 21.71
C ASP A 356 -11.61 -30.67 21.10
N THR A 357 -11.56 -29.43 20.59
CA THR A 357 -12.71 -28.79 19.92
C THR A 357 -13.05 -29.42 18.56
N THR A 358 -12.12 -30.17 17.97
CA THR A 358 -12.28 -30.85 16.67
C THR A 358 -12.53 -32.35 16.81
N ALA A 359 -12.57 -32.90 18.02
CA ALA A 359 -12.69 -34.34 18.26
C ALA A 359 -13.99 -34.97 17.71
N HIS A 360 -15.04 -34.16 17.52
CA HIS A 360 -16.33 -34.58 16.98
C HIS A 360 -16.42 -34.47 15.46
N TRP A 361 -15.37 -34.00 14.78
CA TRP A 361 -15.35 -33.83 13.33
C TRP A 361 -15.23 -35.20 12.63
N ASP A 362 -15.93 -35.34 11.51
CA ASP A 362 -15.88 -36.56 10.69
C ASP A 362 -14.62 -36.55 9.82
N VAL A 363 -13.50 -36.99 10.38
CA VAL A 363 -12.17 -36.94 9.75
C VAL A 363 -11.41 -38.24 9.96
N THR A 364 -10.67 -38.66 8.92
CA THR A 364 -9.89 -39.92 8.94
C THR A 364 -8.41 -39.73 9.23
N SER A 365 -7.93 -38.49 9.17
CA SER A 365 -6.52 -38.11 9.30
C SER A 365 -6.30 -37.24 10.54
N ALA A 366 -5.13 -37.38 11.17
CA ALA A 366 -4.69 -36.45 12.22
C ALA A 366 -4.49 -35.04 11.65
N ASN A 367 -3.93 -34.94 10.43
CA ASN A 367 -3.77 -33.68 9.72
C ASN A 367 -5.08 -33.32 9.02
N LEU A 368 -5.71 -32.23 9.47
CA LEU A 368 -7.00 -31.76 8.95
C LEU A 368 -6.78 -30.88 7.72
N SER A 369 -7.29 -31.30 6.57
CA SER A 369 -7.16 -30.56 5.32
C SER A 369 -8.09 -29.34 5.27
N LEU A 370 -7.91 -28.45 4.30
CA LEU A 370 -8.85 -27.34 4.07
C LEU A 370 -10.28 -27.85 3.84
N MET A 371 -10.45 -28.94 3.09
CA MET A 371 -11.76 -29.55 2.86
C MET A 371 -12.41 -30.03 4.16
N ASP A 372 -11.64 -30.69 5.03
CA ASP A 372 -12.14 -31.16 6.33
C ASP A 372 -12.63 -29.98 7.18
N VAL A 373 -11.88 -28.88 7.19
CA VAL A 373 -12.27 -27.65 7.88
C VAL A 373 -13.55 -27.07 7.27
N VAL A 374 -13.66 -26.97 5.94
CA VAL A 374 -14.87 -26.43 5.28
C VAL A 374 -16.11 -27.25 5.60
N ARG A 375 -16.00 -28.59 5.58
CA ARG A 375 -17.12 -29.52 5.87
C ARG A 375 -17.60 -29.46 7.31
N ASN A 376 -16.73 -29.16 8.27
CA ASN A 376 -17.09 -29.17 9.70
C ASN A 376 -17.39 -27.77 10.25
N VAL A 377 -16.68 -26.74 9.79
CA VAL A 377 -16.86 -25.34 10.23
C VAL A 377 -18.01 -24.66 9.51
N HIS A 378 -18.32 -25.07 8.28
CA HIS A 378 -19.25 -24.37 7.39
C HIS A 378 -18.91 -22.86 7.29
N PRO A 379 -17.72 -22.50 6.79
CA PRO A 379 -17.25 -21.13 6.79
C PRO A 379 -18.17 -20.21 6.01
N THR A 380 -18.29 -18.97 6.48
CA THR A 380 -18.94 -17.88 5.73
C THR A 380 -17.91 -17.04 4.97
N VAL A 381 -16.65 -17.10 5.41
CA VAL A 381 -15.52 -16.37 4.82
C VAL A 381 -14.37 -17.33 4.59
N LEU A 382 -13.79 -17.29 3.39
CA LEU A 382 -12.58 -18.03 3.01
C LEU A 382 -11.53 -17.06 2.45
N ILE A 383 -10.39 -16.94 3.14
CA ILE A 383 -9.30 -16.00 2.79
C ILE A 383 -8.05 -16.77 2.39
N GLY A 384 -7.51 -16.47 1.22
CA GLY A 384 -6.33 -17.13 0.65
C GLY A 384 -5.13 -16.19 0.63
N VAL A 385 -4.05 -16.59 1.30
CA VAL A 385 -2.78 -15.84 1.39
C VAL A 385 -1.58 -16.79 1.31
N SER A 386 -1.74 -17.86 0.54
CA SER A 386 -0.80 -18.99 0.46
C SER A 386 0.28 -18.82 -0.61
N GLY A 387 0.05 -17.96 -1.60
CA GLY A 387 0.84 -17.85 -2.82
C GLY A 387 0.73 -19.06 -3.75
N GLN A 388 -0.22 -19.99 -3.51
CA GLN A 388 -0.37 -21.21 -4.27
C GLN A 388 -1.68 -21.19 -5.10
N PRO A 389 -1.58 -21.21 -6.44
CA PRO A 389 -2.76 -21.18 -7.29
C PRO A 389 -3.54 -22.50 -7.26
N GLY A 390 -4.86 -22.40 -7.39
CA GLY A 390 -5.77 -23.55 -7.54
C GLY A 390 -6.15 -24.27 -6.24
N LEU A 391 -5.75 -23.75 -5.07
CA LEU A 391 -6.10 -24.38 -3.79
C LEU A 391 -7.54 -24.11 -3.36
N PHE A 392 -8.22 -23.10 -3.90
CA PHE A 392 -9.66 -22.93 -3.78
C PHE A 392 -10.34 -23.72 -4.89
N SER A 393 -10.43 -25.04 -4.72
CA SER A 393 -11.00 -25.93 -5.74
C SER A 393 -12.53 -25.79 -5.85
N GLU A 394 -13.08 -26.24 -6.98
CA GLU A 394 -14.52 -26.29 -7.22
C GLU A 394 -15.27 -27.04 -6.09
N GLU A 395 -14.71 -28.14 -5.61
CA GLU A 395 -15.31 -28.94 -4.54
C GLU A 395 -15.41 -28.13 -3.23
N ILE A 396 -14.34 -27.42 -2.87
CA ILE A 396 -14.29 -26.60 -1.64
C ILE A 396 -15.32 -25.48 -1.71
N ILE A 397 -15.36 -24.77 -2.84
CA ILE A 397 -16.24 -23.62 -3.02
C ILE A 397 -17.71 -24.05 -3.09
N LYS A 398 -18.02 -25.16 -3.76
CA LYS A 398 -19.39 -25.71 -3.76
C LYS A 398 -19.82 -26.21 -2.39
N GLU A 399 -18.94 -26.87 -1.64
CA GLU A 399 -19.26 -27.31 -0.28
C GLU A 399 -19.50 -26.11 0.64
N MET A 400 -18.67 -25.07 0.57
CA MET A 400 -18.91 -23.82 1.29
C MET A 400 -20.27 -23.20 0.90
N HIS A 401 -20.57 -23.12 -0.40
CA HIS A 401 -21.81 -22.50 -0.90
C HIS A 401 -23.08 -23.27 -0.50
N ARG A 402 -22.98 -24.59 -0.31
CA ARG A 402 -24.09 -25.43 0.18
C ARG A 402 -24.61 -24.98 1.55
N HIS A 403 -23.74 -24.45 2.40
CA HIS A 403 -24.07 -24.02 3.77
C HIS A 403 -24.10 -22.49 3.94
N CYS A 404 -23.55 -21.75 2.98
CA CYS A 404 -23.53 -20.30 2.96
C CYS A 404 -24.08 -19.78 1.61
N PRO A 405 -25.32 -19.27 1.57
CA PRO A 405 -25.93 -18.77 0.34
C PRO A 405 -25.14 -17.64 -0.33
N ARG A 406 -24.46 -16.80 0.45
CA ARG A 406 -23.63 -15.68 -0.03
C ARG A 406 -22.21 -15.78 0.55
N PRO A 407 -21.38 -16.72 0.05
CA PRO A 407 -20.05 -16.94 0.61
C PRO A 407 -19.12 -15.77 0.27
N ILE A 408 -18.29 -15.36 1.22
CA ILE A 408 -17.25 -14.35 1.00
C ILE A 408 -15.94 -15.09 0.70
N VAL A 409 -15.38 -14.90 -0.49
CA VAL A 409 -14.18 -15.61 -0.94
C VAL A 409 -13.13 -14.61 -1.38
N MET A 410 -11.99 -14.60 -0.70
CA MET A 410 -10.93 -13.60 -0.89
C MET A 410 -9.60 -14.26 -1.27
N PRO A 411 -9.33 -14.54 -2.56
CA PRO A 411 -8.02 -15.01 -3.00
C PRO A 411 -7.05 -13.82 -3.12
N LEU A 412 -6.27 -13.59 -2.06
CA LEU A 412 -5.44 -12.38 -1.88
C LEU A 412 -3.99 -12.55 -2.34
N SER A 413 -3.60 -13.74 -2.79
CA SER A 413 -2.24 -13.98 -3.27
C SER A 413 -1.91 -13.19 -4.54
N ASN A 414 -0.68 -12.67 -4.59
CA ASN A 414 -0.16 -11.85 -5.67
C ASN A 414 1.04 -12.53 -6.36
N PRO A 415 1.29 -12.28 -7.67
CA PRO A 415 0.40 -11.60 -8.64
C PRO A 415 -0.82 -12.47 -9.01
N THR A 416 -1.60 -12.07 -10.03
CA THR A 416 -2.81 -12.81 -10.50
C THR A 416 -2.57 -14.29 -10.76
N SER A 417 -1.37 -14.68 -11.21
CA SER A 417 -0.98 -16.09 -11.44
C SER A 417 -0.81 -16.92 -10.16
N ARG A 418 -0.82 -16.27 -8.99
CA ARG A 418 -0.71 -16.90 -7.66
C ARG A 418 -2.01 -16.88 -6.87
N ALA A 419 -3.08 -16.27 -7.41
CA ALA A 419 -4.39 -16.26 -6.77
C ALA A 419 -4.92 -17.68 -6.56
N GLU A 420 -5.48 -17.96 -5.39
CA GLU A 420 -5.95 -19.29 -4.99
C GLU A 420 -7.07 -19.84 -5.89
N ALA A 421 -7.87 -18.96 -6.49
CA ALA A 421 -8.85 -19.25 -7.54
C ALA A 421 -9.08 -18.01 -8.41
N GLN A 422 -9.56 -18.22 -9.63
CA GLN A 422 -9.94 -17.12 -10.52
C GLN A 422 -11.35 -16.63 -10.19
N PRO A 423 -11.63 -15.30 -10.21
CA PRO A 423 -12.97 -14.78 -9.90
C PRO A 423 -14.08 -15.37 -10.78
N LYS A 424 -13.78 -15.66 -12.05
CA LYS A 424 -14.73 -16.31 -12.96
C LYS A 424 -15.16 -17.69 -12.49
N GLU A 425 -14.22 -18.50 -12.03
CA GLU A 425 -14.49 -19.83 -11.49
C GLU A 425 -15.36 -19.75 -10.24
N LEU A 426 -15.02 -18.83 -9.32
CA LEU A 426 -15.78 -18.60 -8.09
C LEU A 426 -17.23 -18.19 -8.38
N LEU A 427 -17.46 -17.31 -9.36
CA LEU A 427 -18.82 -16.92 -9.77
C LEU A 427 -19.58 -18.09 -10.40
N GLU A 428 -18.93 -18.88 -11.26
CA GLU A 428 -19.56 -20.05 -11.89
C GLU A 428 -19.95 -21.12 -10.85
N TRP A 429 -19.05 -21.44 -9.92
CA TRP A 429 -19.28 -22.47 -8.89
C TRP A 429 -20.31 -22.07 -7.83
N THR A 430 -20.53 -20.76 -7.65
CA THR A 430 -21.50 -20.22 -6.68
C THR A 430 -22.74 -19.61 -7.34
N GLN A 431 -22.91 -19.79 -8.66
CA GLN A 431 -24.04 -19.25 -9.42
C GLN A 431 -24.21 -17.73 -9.24
N GLY A 432 -23.10 -17.00 -9.25
CA GLY A 432 -23.04 -15.55 -9.07
C GLY A 432 -23.22 -15.06 -7.63
N ASN A 433 -23.37 -15.95 -6.66
CA ASN A 433 -23.67 -15.55 -5.28
C ASN A 433 -22.45 -15.16 -4.44
N ALA A 434 -21.25 -15.61 -4.80
CA ALA A 434 -20.03 -15.26 -4.06
C ALA A 434 -19.75 -13.75 -4.03
N LEU A 435 -19.31 -13.27 -2.89
CA LEU A 435 -18.69 -11.96 -2.75
C LEU A 435 -17.17 -12.12 -2.85
N ILE A 436 -16.58 -11.51 -3.89
CA ILE A 436 -15.20 -11.77 -4.26
C ILE A 436 -14.38 -10.48 -4.10
N ALA A 437 -13.23 -10.61 -3.45
CA ALA A 437 -12.20 -9.57 -3.45
C ALA A 437 -10.82 -10.20 -3.58
N THR A 438 -9.97 -9.66 -4.44
CA THR A 438 -8.67 -10.25 -4.79
C THR A 438 -7.51 -9.36 -4.35
N GLY A 439 -6.30 -9.92 -4.26
CA GLY A 439 -5.09 -9.12 -3.99
C GLY A 439 -4.62 -8.35 -5.22
N SER A 440 -4.68 -8.99 -6.39
CA SER A 440 -4.30 -8.43 -7.69
C SER A 440 -5.53 -7.97 -8.48
N PRO A 441 -5.38 -7.02 -9.42
CA PRO A 441 -6.49 -6.55 -10.24
C PRO A 441 -6.96 -7.63 -11.23
N PHE A 442 -8.27 -7.71 -11.43
CA PHE A 442 -8.92 -8.54 -12.45
C PHE A 442 -9.90 -7.69 -13.25
N GLU A 443 -10.04 -8.00 -14.55
CA GLU A 443 -11.08 -7.41 -15.38
C GLU A 443 -12.47 -7.82 -14.88
N PRO A 444 -13.50 -6.99 -15.12
CA PRO A 444 -14.89 -7.36 -14.81
C PRO A 444 -15.27 -8.69 -15.48
N VAL A 445 -16.00 -9.53 -14.74
CA VAL A 445 -16.38 -10.86 -15.19
C VAL A 445 -17.84 -10.88 -15.61
N PHE A 446 -18.12 -11.34 -16.83
CA PHE A 446 -19.49 -11.62 -17.27
C PHE A 446 -19.89 -13.05 -16.90
N CYS A 447 -20.93 -13.21 -16.09
CA CYS A 447 -21.45 -14.49 -15.64
C CYS A 447 -22.99 -14.44 -15.55
N GLN A 448 -23.69 -15.45 -16.08
CA GLN A 448 -25.15 -15.60 -16.01
C GLN A 448 -25.97 -14.35 -16.43
N GLY A 449 -25.51 -13.62 -17.45
CA GLY A 449 -26.22 -12.44 -17.95
C GLY A 449 -25.94 -11.13 -17.20
N ALA A 450 -25.05 -11.15 -16.20
CA ALA A 450 -24.62 -9.96 -15.45
C ALA A 450 -23.10 -9.79 -15.50
N THR A 451 -22.65 -8.54 -15.39
CA THR A 451 -21.24 -8.18 -15.24
C THR A 451 -20.94 -7.92 -13.76
N TYR A 452 -19.88 -8.52 -13.26
CA TYR A 452 -19.42 -8.40 -11.89
C TYR A 452 -18.07 -7.69 -11.86
N ASP A 453 -18.02 -6.55 -11.17
CA ASP A 453 -16.77 -5.86 -10.87
C ASP A 453 -16.06 -6.60 -9.73
N ILE A 454 -14.81 -7.00 -9.96
CA ILE A 454 -14.02 -7.70 -8.97
C ILE A 454 -13.25 -6.68 -8.14
N ALA A 455 -13.56 -6.61 -6.84
CA ALA A 455 -12.86 -5.70 -5.94
C ALA A 455 -11.41 -6.14 -5.74
N GLN A 456 -10.50 -5.18 -5.71
CA GLN A 456 -9.11 -5.40 -5.32
C GLN A 456 -8.91 -4.88 -3.89
N CYS A 457 -8.39 -5.72 -3.00
CA CYS A 457 -7.90 -5.32 -1.67
C CYS A 457 -6.57 -4.55 -1.82
N ASN A 458 -6.63 -3.37 -2.42
CA ASN A 458 -5.48 -2.54 -2.70
C ASN A 458 -5.19 -1.61 -1.52
N ASN A 459 -3.99 -1.72 -0.93
CA ASN A 459 -3.59 -0.88 0.20
C ASN A 459 -3.64 0.62 -0.11
N ALA A 460 -3.66 1.02 -1.39
CA ALA A 460 -3.88 2.41 -1.82
C ALA A 460 -5.18 3.04 -1.32
N TYR A 461 -6.17 2.24 -0.87
CA TYR A 461 -7.34 2.76 -0.17
C TYR A 461 -7.07 3.22 1.26
N ILE A 462 -5.99 2.76 1.90
CA ILE A 462 -5.73 2.95 3.32
C ILE A 462 -4.61 3.95 3.57
N PHE A 463 -3.38 3.62 3.16
CA PHE A 463 -2.21 4.39 3.59
C PHE A 463 -2.23 5.87 3.17
N PRO A 464 -2.78 6.28 2.01
CA PRO A 464 -2.81 7.70 1.66
C PRO A 464 -3.70 8.51 2.60
N GLY A 465 -4.90 7.99 2.92
CA GLY A 465 -5.82 8.63 3.87
C GLY A 465 -5.30 8.59 5.31
N LEU A 466 -4.72 7.46 5.73
CA LEU A 466 -4.07 7.34 7.03
C LEU A 466 -2.95 8.38 7.19
N GLY A 467 -2.04 8.47 6.21
CA GLY A 467 -0.96 9.45 6.25
C GLY A 467 -1.46 10.89 6.22
N LEU A 468 -2.47 11.19 5.40
CA LEU A 468 -3.08 12.53 5.37
C LEU A 468 -3.67 12.91 6.74
N GLY A 469 -4.39 12.00 7.41
CA GLY A 469 -4.93 12.23 8.75
C GLY A 469 -3.84 12.43 9.81
N ILE A 470 -2.78 11.62 9.77
CA ILE A 470 -1.60 11.76 10.65
C ILE A 470 -0.95 13.13 10.47
N LEU A 471 -0.71 13.56 9.22
CA LEU A 471 -0.05 14.84 8.95
C LEU A 471 -0.93 16.04 9.32
N ALA A 472 -2.22 15.98 9.01
CA ALA A 472 -3.18 17.04 9.34
C ALA A 472 -3.32 17.28 10.85
N THR A 473 -3.12 16.23 11.65
CA THR A 473 -3.18 16.31 13.13
C THR A 473 -1.82 16.37 13.82
N LYS A 474 -0.74 16.13 13.07
CA LYS A 474 0.61 15.90 13.61
C LYS A 474 0.62 14.79 14.67
N ALA A 475 -0.08 13.69 14.40
CA ALA A 475 -0.18 12.58 15.34
C ALA A 475 1.21 11.99 15.67
N GLU A 476 1.45 11.75 16.96
CA GLU A 476 2.76 11.29 17.47
C GLU A 476 3.04 9.81 17.19
N ARG A 477 1.97 9.00 17.02
CA ARG A 477 2.06 7.56 16.71
C ARG A 477 0.81 7.06 16.00
N VAL A 478 0.95 5.95 15.28
CA VAL A 478 -0.16 5.20 14.69
C VAL A 478 -0.75 4.24 15.71
N THR A 479 -2.04 4.37 16.02
CA THR A 479 -2.74 3.47 16.96
C THR A 479 -3.54 2.39 16.24
N GLU A 480 -3.93 1.37 16.99
CA GLU A 480 -4.79 0.30 16.48
C GLU A 480 -6.18 0.84 16.11
N ALA A 481 -6.73 1.73 16.93
CA ALA A 481 -8.02 2.36 16.70
C ALA A 481 -8.03 3.15 15.38
N MET A 482 -6.94 3.83 15.03
CA MET A 482 -6.82 4.53 13.75
C MET A 482 -6.91 3.56 12.56
N LEU A 483 -6.27 2.39 12.64
CA LEU A 483 -6.31 1.38 11.57
C LEU A 483 -7.69 0.74 11.42
N ILE A 484 -8.34 0.38 12.54
CA ILE A 484 -9.72 -0.10 12.55
C ILE A 484 -10.66 0.94 11.94
N THR A 485 -10.41 2.22 12.23
CA THR A 485 -11.18 3.33 11.68
C THR A 485 -11.02 3.42 10.17
N CYS A 486 -9.79 3.31 9.63
CA CYS A 486 -9.58 3.23 8.19
C CYS A 486 -10.42 2.11 7.54
N SER A 487 -10.46 0.92 8.16
CA SER A 487 -11.26 -0.21 7.67
C SER A 487 -12.76 0.09 7.68
N LYS A 488 -13.29 0.64 8.78
CA LYS A 488 -14.70 0.99 8.93
C LYS A 488 -15.12 2.08 7.94
N THR A 489 -14.31 3.13 7.78
CA THR A 489 -14.56 4.21 6.82
C THR A 489 -14.56 3.68 5.39
N LEU A 490 -13.56 2.87 5.00
CA LEU A 490 -13.55 2.24 3.68
C LEU A 490 -14.82 1.42 3.43
N ALA A 491 -15.23 0.61 4.41
CA ALA A 491 -16.43 -0.21 4.31
C ALA A 491 -17.71 0.62 4.16
N ALA A 492 -17.82 1.74 4.89
CA ALA A 492 -18.96 2.65 4.83
C ALA A 492 -19.13 3.30 3.45
N HIS A 493 -18.06 3.37 2.66
CA HIS A 493 -18.08 3.88 1.29
C HIS A 493 -18.33 2.80 0.23
N SER A 494 -18.55 1.53 0.60
CA SER A 494 -18.87 0.46 -0.36
C SER A 494 -20.14 0.80 -1.18
N PRO A 495 -20.04 0.94 -2.53
CA PRO A 495 -21.20 1.23 -3.36
C PRO A 495 -22.28 0.14 -3.27
N LEU A 496 -21.85 -1.13 -3.29
CA LEU A 496 -22.74 -2.28 -3.20
C LEU A 496 -23.44 -2.35 -1.84
N ALA A 497 -22.76 -2.01 -0.74
CA ALA A 497 -23.37 -2.02 0.59
C ALA A 497 -24.36 -0.85 0.80
N THR A 498 -24.06 0.32 0.25
CA THR A 498 -24.86 1.54 0.47
C THR A 498 -26.01 1.70 -0.52
N THR A 499 -25.82 1.32 -1.78
CA THR A 499 -26.80 1.53 -2.85
C THR A 499 -27.43 0.24 -3.39
N GLY A 500 -26.87 -0.93 -3.05
CA GLY A 500 -27.24 -2.21 -3.63
C GLY A 500 -26.77 -2.42 -5.08
N LYS A 501 -25.96 -1.49 -5.62
CA LYS A 501 -25.42 -1.53 -7.00
C LYS A 501 -23.94 -1.13 -7.01
N GLY A 502 -23.22 -1.56 -8.05
CA GLY A 502 -21.80 -1.27 -8.23
C GLY A 502 -20.88 -2.29 -7.55
N GLY A 503 -19.60 -1.95 -7.43
CA GLY A 503 -18.57 -2.81 -6.85
C GLY A 503 -18.64 -2.92 -5.33
N LEU A 504 -17.98 -3.96 -4.79
CA LEU A 504 -17.85 -4.16 -3.34
C LEU A 504 -17.00 -3.06 -2.68
N LEU A 505 -16.03 -2.52 -3.40
CA LEU A 505 -15.27 -1.33 -3.01
C LEU A 505 -15.55 -0.19 -4.01
N PRO A 506 -15.32 1.08 -3.62
CA PRO A 506 -15.35 2.20 -4.55
C PRO A 506 -14.42 1.98 -5.76
N PRO A 507 -14.67 2.65 -6.90
CA PRO A 507 -13.72 2.68 -8.00
C PRO A 507 -12.46 3.46 -7.61
N VAL A 508 -11.32 3.15 -8.23
CA VAL A 508 -10.02 3.75 -7.89
C VAL A 508 -9.96 5.27 -8.17
N GLU A 509 -10.81 5.73 -9.08
CA GLU A 509 -11.00 7.14 -9.42
C GLU A 509 -11.58 7.95 -8.25
N GLU A 510 -12.24 7.31 -7.29
CA GLU A 510 -12.80 7.94 -6.09
C GLU A 510 -11.83 7.92 -4.89
N ILE A 511 -10.62 7.36 -5.04
CA ILE A 511 -9.66 7.21 -3.92
C ILE A 511 -9.33 8.53 -3.22
N GLU A 512 -9.27 9.67 -3.92
CA GLU A 512 -9.03 10.97 -3.26
C GLU A 512 -10.15 11.31 -2.26
N MET A 513 -11.40 11.04 -2.63
CA MET A 513 -12.56 11.24 -1.75
C MET A 513 -12.46 10.33 -0.52
N ILE A 514 -12.16 9.05 -0.75
CA ILE A 514 -12.00 8.04 0.31
C ILE A 514 -10.84 8.41 1.24
N SER A 515 -9.72 8.88 0.69
CA SER A 515 -8.54 9.28 1.46
C SER A 515 -8.85 10.47 2.37
N ARG A 516 -9.66 11.44 1.92
CA ARG A 516 -10.10 12.57 2.75
C ARG A 516 -11.08 12.15 3.84
N ALA A 517 -12.01 11.24 3.53
CA ALA A 517 -12.92 10.68 4.53
C ALA A 517 -12.14 9.92 5.63
N ILE A 518 -11.23 9.04 5.23
CA ILE A 518 -10.35 8.32 6.16
C ILE A 518 -9.52 9.31 6.97
N ALA A 519 -8.94 10.34 6.35
CA ALA A 519 -8.12 11.31 7.05
C ALA A 519 -8.89 12.03 8.18
N LEU A 520 -10.15 12.39 7.95
CA LEU A 520 -11.00 13.02 8.96
C LEU A 520 -11.30 12.07 10.12
N ASP A 521 -11.74 10.84 9.83
CA ASP A 521 -12.08 9.87 10.87
C ASP A 521 -10.84 9.46 11.68
N VAL A 522 -9.70 9.27 11.00
CA VAL A 522 -8.40 9.01 11.63
C VAL A 522 -7.99 10.19 12.51
N ALA A 523 -8.19 11.43 12.06
CA ALA A 523 -7.88 12.62 12.83
C ALA A 523 -8.69 12.69 14.14
N LEU A 524 -9.99 12.42 14.07
CA LEU A 524 -10.87 12.37 15.24
C LEU A 524 -10.42 11.30 16.25
N VAL A 525 -10.06 10.12 15.75
CA VAL A 525 -9.58 9.00 16.59
C VAL A 525 -8.21 9.27 17.18
N ALA A 526 -7.30 9.91 16.44
CA ALA A 526 -6.00 10.33 16.96
C ALA A 526 -6.15 11.26 18.18
N GLN A 527 -7.11 12.19 18.14
CA GLN A 527 -7.42 13.06 19.29
C GLN A 527 -8.03 12.28 20.46
N ALA A 528 -8.92 11.32 20.18
CA ALA A 528 -9.57 10.49 21.20
C ALA A 528 -8.56 9.58 21.93
N GLU A 529 -7.61 9.02 21.18
CA GLU A 529 -6.51 8.18 21.69
C GLU A 529 -5.39 8.98 22.38
N GLY A 530 -5.51 10.31 22.41
CA GLY A 530 -4.54 11.21 23.05
C GLY A 530 -3.19 11.27 22.34
N VAL A 531 -3.14 10.92 21.05
CA VAL A 531 -1.92 10.95 20.23
C VAL A 531 -1.84 12.17 19.30
N ALA A 532 -2.85 13.04 19.35
CA ALA A 532 -2.89 14.33 18.67
C ALA A 532 -3.57 15.39 19.56
N ALA A 533 -3.27 16.66 19.31
CA ALA A 533 -3.90 17.78 20.00
C ALA A 533 -5.39 17.88 19.68
N LYS A 534 -6.21 18.29 20.66
CA LYS A 534 -7.65 18.49 20.45
C LYS A 534 -7.91 19.75 19.62
N LEU A 535 -8.54 19.58 18.47
CA LEU A 535 -9.06 20.61 17.58
C LEU A 535 -10.55 20.37 17.33
N SER A 536 -11.26 21.41 16.89
CA SER A 536 -12.63 21.26 16.39
C SER A 536 -12.64 20.49 15.06
N GLU A 537 -13.78 19.90 14.70
CA GLU A 537 -13.93 19.20 13.42
C GLU A 537 -13.68 20.13 12.23
N GLU A 538 -14.13 21.40 12.32
CA GLU A 538 -13.88 22.41 11.30
C GLU A 538 -12.39 22.73 11.14
N GLU A 539 -11.64 22.80 12.24
CA GLU A 539 -10.19 23.00 12.23
C GLU A 539 -9.46 21.79 11.61
N LEU A 540 -9.95 20.57 11.89
CA LEU A 540 -9.42 19.35 11.27
C LEU A 540 -9.63 19.33 9.76
N ILE A 541 -10.85 19.65 9.30
CA ILE A 541 -11.16 19.75 7.87
C ILE A 541 -10.28 20.82 7.21
N ALA A 542 -10.13 21.99 7.84
CA ALA A 542 -9.26 23.05 7.33
C ALA A 542 -7.78 22.61 7.26
N ASN A 543 -7.29 21.84 8.23
CA ASN A 543 -5.93 21.29 8.21
C ASN A 543 -5.77 20.23 7.11
N ILE A 544 -6.76 19.35 6.92
CA ILE A 544 -6.76 18.36 5.84
C ILE A 544 -6.71 19.06 4.48
N ASP A 545 -7.57 20.05 4.26
CA ASP A 545 -7.62 20.81 3.01
C ASP A 545 -6.34 21.60 2.75
N LYS A 546 -5.70 22.11 3.80
CA LYS A 546 -4.40 22.78 3.70
C LYS A 546 -3.27 21.81 3.36
N THR A 547 -3.29 20.60 3.92
CA THR A 547 -2.30 19.55 3.62
C THR A 547 -2.50 18.95 2.24
N PHE A 548 -3.73 18.92 1.73
CA PHE A 548 -4.08 18.31 0.46
C PHE A 548 -3.59 19.14 -0.74
N TRP A 549 -2.47 18.73 -1.30
CA TRP A 549 -1.86 19.30 -2.49
C TRP A 549 -2.64 18.93 -3.76
N HIS A 550 -2.73 19.90 -4.67
CA HIS A 550 -3.31 19.74 -5.99
C HIS A 550 -2.24 19.91 -7.06
N ALA A 551 -2.26 19.03 -8.07
CA ALA A 551 -1.33 19.05 -9.20
C ALA A 551 -1.62 20.20 -10.19
N ARG A 552 -1.36 21.43 -9.76
CA ARG A 552 -1.53 22.65 -10.55
C ARG A 552 -0.25 23.47 -10.55
N TYR A 553 0.06 24.12 -11.66
CA TYR A 553 1.14 25.10 -11.67
C TYR A 553 0.77 26.34 -10.85
N THR A 554 1.67 26.76 -9.98
CA THR A 554 1.55 28.02 -9.22
C THR A 554 2.33 29.12 -9.93
N SER A 555 1.99 30.39 -9.74
CA SER A 555 2.75 31.49 -10.36
C SER A 555 4.09 31.67 -9.65
N TYR A 556 5.16 31.96 -10.40
CA TYR A 556 6.47 32.17 -9.80
C TYR A 556 6.89 33.64 -9.80
N LYS A 557 7.60 34.03 -8.75
CA LYS A 557 8.36 35.28 -8.69
C LYS A 557 9.82 34.98 -8.38
N ARG A 558 10.71 35.73 -9.02
CA ARG A 558 12.14 35.59 -8.77
C ARG A 558 12.46 36.17 -7.39
N SER A 559 13.23 35.43 -6.61
CA SER A 559 13.85 35.91 -5.37
C SER A 559 15.37 36.02 -5.57
N SER A 560 16.02 36.89 -4.80
CA SER A 560 17.49 36.88 -4.70
C SER A 560 17.93 35.66 -3.90
N LEU A 561 19.06 35.07 -4.30
CA LEU A 561 19.75 34.02 -3.53
C LEU A 561 20.17 34.54 -2.15
#